data_AF-A0A931W0S4-F1
#
_entry.id   AF-A0A931W0S4-F1
#
_cell.length_a   1.000
_cell.length_b   1.000
_cell.length_c   1.000
_cell.angle_alpha   90.00
_cell.angle_beta   90.00
_cell.angle_gamma   90.00
#
_symmetry.space_group_name_H-M   'P 1'
#
loop_
_entity.id
_entity.type
_entity.pdbx_description
1 polymer ?
#
loop_
_entity_poly.entity_id
_entity_poly.type
_entity_poly.pdbx_seq_one_letter_code
_entity_poly.pdbx_strand_id
1 'polypeptide(L)'
;MQLPPWFWFAMIVLISWGIVGLLQKLSTNYLSAESALIWLVVGFFLIQPFVYPGRMLWTYSTRSLGWALLCGVLNALGAWALLAAMHSGGKASIVAPFTALYPLVVVLAAPFVLHESISPLQGFGVLCALLAVVLLST
;
A
#
# COMPACT_ATOMS: atom_id res chain seq x y z
N MET A 1 -18.12 -17.97 -15.14
CA MET A 1 -18.15 -16.52 -14.84
C MET A 1 -16.79 -15.95 -15.19
N GLN A 2 -16.71 -14.98 -16.11
CA GLN A 2 -15.44 -14.31 -16.42
C GLN A 2 -15.13 -13.31 -15.29
N LEU A 3 -13.93 -13.38 -14.71
CA LEU A 3 -13.50 -12.44 -13.68
C LEU A 3 -13.19 -11.09 -14.32
N PRO A 4 -13.57 -9.97 -13.66
CA PRO A 4 -13.33 -8.63 -14.19
C PRO A 4 -11.82 -8.31 -14.22
N PRO A 5 -11.33 -7.49 -15.17
CA PRO A 5 -9.89 -7.22 -15.33
C PRO A 5 -9.19 -6.65 -14.09
N TRP A 6 -9.89 -5.86 -13.26
CA TRP A 6 -9.32 -5.30 -12.02
C TRP A 6 -8.85 -6.37 -11.03
N PHE A 7 -9.46 -7.56 -11.07
CA PHE A 7 -9.12 -8.67 -10.20
C PHE A 7 -7.67 -9.13 -10.42
N TRP A 8 -7.23 -9.19 -11.67
CA TRP A 8 -5.87 -9.61 -12.02
C TRP A 8 -4.83 -8.59 -11.54
N PHE A 9 -5.10 -7.29 -11.67
CA PHE A 9 -4.22 -6.26 -11.11
C PHE A 9 -4.15 -6.34 -9.59
N ALA A 10 -5.26 -6.60 -8.91
CA ALA A 10 -5.28 -6.81 -7.46
C ALA A 10 -4.46 -8.05 -7.03
N MET A 11 -4.48 -9.13 -7.81
CA MET A 11 -3.64 -10.31 -7.55
C MET A 11 -2.14 -10.00 -7.68
N ILE A 12 -1.74 -9.22 -8.69
CA ILE A 12 -0.35 -8.74 -8.84
C ILE A 12 0.06 -7.92 -7.62
N VAL A 13 -0.81 -7.03 -7.15
CA VAL A 13 -0.58 -6.23 -5.93
C VAL A 13 -0.39 -7.14 -4.71
N LEU A 14 -1.28 -8.12 -4.49
CA LEU A 14 -1.20 -9.03 -3.35
C LEU A 14 0.15 -9.76 -3.29
N ILE A 15 0.57 -10.34 -4.42
CA ILE A 15 1.83 -11.10 -4.49
C ILE A 15 3.03 -10.17 -4.33
N SER A 16 3.05 -9.07 -5.08
CA SER A 16 4.17 -8.13 -5.05
C SER A 16 4.34 -7.49 -3.68
N TRP A 17 3.26 -7.01 -3.05
CA TRP A 17 3.31 -6.39 -1.72
C TRP A 17 3.65 -7.39 -0.62
N GLY A 18 3.24 -8.66 -0.76
CA GLY A 18 3.69 -9.73 0.13
C GLY A 18 5.21 -9.92 0.10
N ILE A 19 5.81 -9.94 -1.10
CA ILE A 19 7.27 -10.05 -1.27
C ILE A 19 7.98 -8.77 -0.79
N VAL A 20 7.37 -7.59 -1.03
CA VAL A 20 7.93 -6.29 -0.62
C VAL A 20 8.20 -6.24 0.87
N GLY A 21 7.30 -6.74 1.74
CA GLY A 21 7.52 -6.73 3.18
C GLY A 21 8.81 -7.45 3.62
N LEU A 22 9.13 -8.58 2.97
CA LEU A 22 10.38 -9.30 3.20
C LEU A 22 11.59 -8.51 2.69
N LEU A 23 11.52 -8.00 1.45
CA LEU A 23 12.60 -7.22 0.84
C LEU A 23 12.88 -5.93 1.61
N GLN A 24 11.86 -5.25 2.13
CA GLN A 24 11.98 -4.06 2.97
C GLN A 24 12.70 -4.36 4.27
N LYS A 25 12.39 -5.48 4.93
CA LYS A 25 13.13 -5.87 6.13
C LYS A 25 14.59 -6.22 5.81
N LEU A 26 14.82 -6.97 4.74
CA LEU A 26 16.17 -7.34 4.32
C LEU A 26 17.01 -6.11 3.97
N SER A 27 16.44 -5.13 3.26
CA SER A 27 17.15 -3.91 2.90
C SER A 27 17.44 -3.02 4.12
N THR A 28 16.46 -2.86 5.02
CA THR A 28 16.61 -2.01 6.22
C THR A 28 17.52 -2.59 7.29
N ASN A 29 17.94 -3.85 7.17
CA ASN A 29 19.02 -4.41 8.00
C ASN A 29 20.40 -3.79 7.68
N TYR A 30 20.57 -3.26 6.47
CA TYR A 30 21.84 -2.70 5.99
C TYR A 30 21.76 -1.22 5.61
N LEU A 31 20.56 -0.72 5.33
CA LEU A 31 20.29 0.65 4.90
C LEU A 31 19.45 1.38 5.94
N SER A 32 19.66 2.69 6.07
CA SER A 32 18.71 3.57 6.76
C SER A 32 17.37 3.61 6.01
N ALA A 33 16.30 3.99 6.70
CA ALA A 33 14.96 4.09 6.10
C ALA A 33 14.92 5.10 4.94
N GLU A 34 15.64 6.21 5.07
CA GLU A 34 15.74 7.27 4.05
C GLU A 34 16.46 6.74 2.81
N SER A 35 17.57 6.02 2.99
CA SER A 35 18.35 5.45 1.90
C SER A 35 17.54 4.37 1.16
N ALA A 36 16.85 3.51 1.90
CA ALA A 36 15.96 2.50 1.32
C ALA A 36 14.78 3.15 0.57
N LEU A 37 14.23 4.26 1.07
CA LEU A 37 13.17 5.01 0.40
C LEU A 37 13.63 5.61 -0.93
N ILE A 38 14.85 6.17 -1.00
CA ILE A 38 15.43 6.67 -2.26
C ILE A 38 15.48 5.55 -3.30
N TRP A 39 15.97 4.37 -2.92
CA TRP A 39 16.02 3.22 -3.83
C TRP A 39 14.63 2.69 -4.21
N LEU A 40 13.65 2.78 -3.31
CA LEU A 40 12.25 2.47 -3.63
C LEU A 40 11.69 3.42 -4.69
N VAL A 41 11.98 4.71 -4.59
CA VAL A 41 11.60 5.72 -5.60
C VAL A 41 12.30 5.45 -6.94
N VAL A 42 13.58 5.07 -6.93
CA VAL A 42 14.29 4.63 -8.15
C VAL A 42 13.57 3.44 -8.78
N GLY A 43 13.16 2.44 -7.99
CA GLY A 43 12.36 1.31 -8.48
C GLY A 43 11.05 1.74 -9.16
N PHE A 44 10.35 2.73 -8.60
CA PHE A 44 9.15 3.29 -9.24
C PHE A 44 9.45 3.99 -10.57
N PHE A 45 10.58 4.69 -10.70
CA PHE A 45 10.98 5.27 -11.99
C PHE A 45 11.34 4.20 -13.02
N LEU A 46 12.01 3.13 -12.61
CA LEU A 46 12.41 2.04 -13.51
C LEU A 46 11.22 1.30 -14.12
N ILE A 47 10.08 1.22 -13.42
CA ILE A 47 8.89 0.56 -13.96
C ILE A 47 8.09 1.46 -14.93
N GLN A 48 8.22 2.79 -14.85
CA GLN A 48 7.41 3.72 -15.66
C GLN A 48 7.46 3.47 -17.18
N PRO A 49 8.61 3.23 -17.82
CA PRO A 49 8.67 3.02 -19.27
C PRO A 49 7.84 1.82 -19.76
N PHE A 50 7.58 0.84 -18.89
CA PHE A 50 6.84 -0.37 -19.24
C PHE A 50 5.32 -0.24 -19.03
N VAL A 51 4.89 0.68 -18.17
CA VAL A 51 3.47 0.84 -17.79
C VAL A 51 2.84 2.14 -18.27
N TYR A 52 3.66 3.10 -18.71
CA TYR A 52 3.19 4.40 -19.15
C TYR A 52 2.42 4.30 -20.48
N PRO A 53 1.16 4.79 -20.55
CA PRO A 53 0.30 4.62 -21.72
C PRO A 53 0.56 5.64 -22.84
N GLY A 54 1.63 6.44 -22.77
CA GLY A 54 1.99 7.40 -23.82
C GLY A 54 1.22 8.73 -23.82
N ARG A 55 0.33 8.99 -22.85
CA ARG A 55 -0.48 10.22 -22.78
C ARG A 55 0.22 11.33 -22.00
N MET A 56 0.27 12.54 -22.55
CA MET A 56 0.93 13.69 -21.93
C MET A 56 0.40 13.95 -20.51
N LEU A 57 1.32 14.05 -19.54
CA LEU A 57 1.00 14.17 -18.11
C LEU A 57 0.12 15.38 -17.76
N TRP A 58 0.15 16.41 -18.61
CA TRP A 58 -0.56 17.67 -18.40
C TRP A 58 -1.93 17.74 -19.08
N THR A 59 -2.37 16.65 -19.72
CA THR A 59 -3.72 16.59 -20.34
C THR A 59 -4.82 16.43 -19.29
N TYR A 60 -4.49 16.11 -18.04
CA TYR A 60 -5.45 15.90 -16.97
C TYR A 60 -5.81 17.18 -16.21
N SER A 61 -7.00 17.21 -15.61
CA SER A 61 -7.44 18.35 -14.80
C SER A 61 -6.56 18.56 -13.57
N THR A 62 -6.40 19.81 -13.12
CA THR A 62 -5.65 20.16 -11.90
C THR A 62 -6.16 19.42 -10.67
N ARG A 63 -7.47 19.20 -10.57
CA ARG A 63 -8.09 18.43 -9.48
C ARG A 63 -7.65 16.97 -9.49
N SER A 64 -7.65 16.33 -10.66
CA SER A 64 -7.19 14.93 -10.82
C SER A 64 -5.71 14.79 -10.48
N LEU A 65 -4.89 15.73 -10.95
CA LEU A 65 -3.46 15.78 -10.62
C LEU A 65 -3.24 16.02 -9.13
N GLY A 66 -4.07 16.86 -8.49
CA GLY A 66 -4.05 17.08 -7.04
C GLY A 66 -4.31 15.80 -6.23
N TRP A 67 -5.30 14.99 -6.64
CA TRP A 67 -5.54 13.68 -6.01
C TRP A 67 -4.37 12.71 -6.19
N ALA A 68 -3.80 12.64 -7.40
CA ALA A 68 -2.64 11.80 -7.67
C ALA A 68 -1.41 12.24 -6.85
N LEU A 69 -1.17 13.54 -6.72
CA LEU A 69 -0.09 14.10 -5.93
C LEU A 69 -0.28 13.80 -4.44
N LEU A 70 -1.48 14.02 -3.89
CA LEU A 70 -1.76 13.73 -2.48
C LEU A 70 -1.61 12.24 -2.17
N CYS A 71 -2.10 11.37 -3.08
CA CYS A 71 -1.87 9.93 -2.99
C CYS A 71 -0.37 9.61 -2.97
N GLY A 72 0.42 10.21 -3.87
CA GLY A 72 1.87 10.04 -3.92
C GLY A 72 2.59 10.46 -2.64
N VAL A 73 2.23 11.62 -2.08
CA VAL A 73 2.81 12.14 -0.83
C VAL A 73 2.50 11.21 0.35
N LEU A 74 1.23 10.81 0.50
CA LEU A 74 0.83 9.90 1.58
C LEU A 74 1.46 8.50 1.42
N ASN A 75 1.59 8.02 0.19
CA ASN A 75 2.25 6.74 -0.09
C ASN A 75 3.75 6.80 0.22
N ALA A 76 4.43 7.89 -0.12
CA ALA A 76 5.84 8.09 0.22
C ALA A 76 6.05 8.17 1.73
N LEU A 77 5.20 8.90 2.45
CA LEU A 77 5.22 8.99 3.90
C LEU A 77 4.98 7.61 4.57
N GLY A 78 3.97 6.87 4.10
CA GLY A 78 3.66 5.53 4.60
C GLY A 78 4.79 4.54 4.33
N ALA A 79 5.39 4.58 3.14
CA ALA A 79 6.55 3.76 2.79
C ALA A 79 7.76 4.07 3.68
N TRP A 80 8.06 5.35 3.93
CA TRP A 80 9.13 5.74 4.84
C TRP A 80 8.86 5.25 6.27
N ALA A 81 7.64 5.46 6.79
CA ALA A 81 7.28 5.03 8.15
C ALA A 81 7.36 3.51 8.32
N LEU A 82 6.93 2.74 7.31
CA LEU A 82 7.08 1.28 7.27
C LEU A 82 8.56 0.86 7.29
N LEU A 83 9.39 1.47 6.43
CA LEU A 83 10.83 1.22 6.41
C LEU A 83 11.49 1.58 7.75
N ALA A 84 11.11 2.71 8.35
CA ALA A 84 11.61 3.15 9.65
C ALA A 84 11.22 2.18 10.77
N ALA A 85 10.00 1.65 10.76
CA ALA A 85 9.55 0.64 11.72
C ALA A 85 10.35 -0.67 11.59
N MET A 86 10.62 -1.12 10.36
CA MET A 86 11.46 -2.29 10.09
C MET A 86 12.91 -2.06 10.50
N HIS A 87 13.46 -0.89 10.20
CA HIS A 87 14.83 -0.50 10.55
C HIS A 87 15.03 -0.42 12.07
N SER A 88 14.05 0.11 12.81
CA SER A 88 14.08 0.30 14.27
C SER A 88 13.94 -1.02 15.08
N GLY A 89 14.22 -2.17 14.46
CA GLY A 89 14.14 -3.48 15.10
C GLY A 89 12.80 -4.20 14.96
N GLY A 90 11.81 -3.61 14.28
CA GLY A 90 10.53 -4.25 14.02
C GLY A 90 10.70 -5.55 13.23
N LYS A 91 10.07 -6.64 13.68
CA LYS A 91 10.07 -7.92 12.96
C LYS A 91 9.14 -7.82 11.75
N ALA A 92 9.59 -8.29 10.59
CA ALA A 92 8.76 -8.32 9.38
C ALA A 92 7.44 -9.05 9.60
N SER A 93 7.46 -10.16 10.36
CA SER A 93 6.29 -10.97 10.69
C SER A 93 5.24 -10.25 11.54
N ILE A 94 5.58 -9.12 12.18
CA ILE A 94 4.66 -8.32 13.00
C ILE A 94 4.28 -7.04 12.24
N VAL A 95 5.28 -6.30 11.76
CA VAL A 95 5.05 -4.99 11.13
C VAL A 95 4.30 -5.12 9.81
N ALA A 96 4.60 -6.13 8.99
CA ALA A 96 3.91 -6.32 7.71
C ALA A 96 2.40 -6.59 7.89
N PRO A 97 1.95 -7.58 8.68
CA PRO A 97 0.51 -7.78 8.91
C PRO A 97 -0.15 -6.60 9.63
N PHE A 98 0.54 -5.94 10.56
CA PHE A 98 0.01 -4.75 11.23
C PHE A 98 -0.29 -3.60 10.25
N THR A 99 0.66 -3.29 9.36
CA THR A 99 0.48 -2.22 8.36
C THR A 99 -0.47 -2.62 7.22
N ALA A 100 -0.65 -3.92 6.96
CA ALA A 100 -1.65 -4.43 6.02
C ALA A 100 -3.11 -4.19 6.48
N LEU A 101 -3.34 -3.68 7.69
CA LEU A 101 -4.65 -3.23 8.18
C LEU A 101 -5.07 -1.84 7.65
N TYR A 102 -4.29 -1.17 6.81
CA TYR A 102 -4.72 0.10 6.20
C TYR A 102 -6.10 0.06 5.50
N PRO A 103 -6.62 -1.08 4.96
CA PRO A 103 -7.98 -1.13 4.43
C PRO A 103 -9.06 -0.78 5.46
N LEU A 104 -8.78 -0.87 6.76
CA LEU A 104 -9.69 -0.41 7.80
C LEU A 104 -9.96 1.09 7.70
N VAL A 105 -8.91 1.88 7.40
CA VAL A 105 -9.04 3.32 7.19
C VAL A 105 -9.94 3.59 5.99
N VAL A 106 -9.77 2.81 4.92
CA VAL A 106 -10.60 2.92 3.70
C VAL A 106 -12.05 2.56 4.00
N VAL A 107 -12.31 1.44 4.66
CA VAL A 107 -13.66 1.01 5.02
C VAL A 107 -14.34 2.08 5.89
N LEU A 108 -13.66 2.62 6.89
CA LEU A 108 -14.22 3.67 7.74
C LEU A 108 -14.43 5.00 7.01
N ALA A 109 -13.57 5.35 6.05
CA ALA A 109 -13.65 6.60 5.30
C ALA A 109 -14.64 6.54 4.11
N ALA A 110 -14.85 5.36 3.52
CA ALA A 110 -15.63 5.18 2.30
C ALA A 110 -17.07 5.74 2.38
N PRO A 111 -17.84 5.59 3.49
CA PRO A 111 -19.17 6.21 3.60
C PRO A 111 -19.16 7.73 3.54
N PHE A 112 -18.10 8.35 4.06
CA PHE A 112 -18.01 9.80 4.14
C PHE A 112 -17.44 10.42 2.86
N VAL A 113 -16.48 9.75 2.23
CA VAL A 113 -15.73 10.27 1.09
C VAL A 113 -16.29 9.78 -0.24
N LEU A 114 -16.67 8.50 -0.32
CA LEU A 114 -17.16 7.85 -1.54
C LEU A 114 -18.69 7.71 -1.55
N HIS A 115 -19.34 8.02 -0.43
CA HIS A 115 -20.79 7.86 -0.23
C HIS A 115 -21.26 6.41 -0.43
N GLU A 116 -20.40 5.45 -0.10
CA GLU A 116 -20.69 4.02 -0.17
C GLU A 116 -21.31 3.50 1.12
N SER A 117 -22.25 2.55 1.02
CA SER A 117 -22.81 1.86 2.19
C SER A 117 -21.95 0.66 2.57
N ILE A 118 -21.54 0.57 3.84
CA ILE A 118 -20.83 -0.60 4.37
C ILE A 118 -21.87 -1.64 4.79
N SER A 119 -21.74 -2.85 4.28
CA SER A 119 -22.59 -3.96 4.72
C SER A 119 -22.17 -4.48 6.10
N PRO A 120 -23.10 -5.01 6.91
CA PRO A 120 -22.75 -5.66 8.17
C PRO A 120 -21.70 -6.79 8.01
N LEU A 121 -21.71 -7.48 6.87
CA LEU A 121 -20.73 -8.52 6.55
C LEU A 121 -19.31 -7.96 6.34
N GLN A 122 -19.19 -6.79 5.70
CA GLN A 122 -17.89 -6.09 5.60
C GLN A 122 -17.38 -5.68 6.99
N GLY A 123 -18.27 -5.22 7.87
CA GLY A 123 -17.93 -4.93 9.26
C GLY A 123 -17.41 -6.17 10.01
N PHE A 124 -18.04 -7.33 9.81
CA PHE A 124 -17.55 -8.59 10.36
C PHE A 124 -16.19 -9.00 9.78
N GLY A 125 -16.00 -8.83 8.46
CA GLY A 125 -14.71 -9.07 7.81
C GLY A 125 -13.57 -8.21 8.37
N VAL A 126 -13.86 -6.93 8.66
CA VAL A 126 -12.94 -6.02 9.36
C VAL A 126 -12.56 -6.56 10.74
N LEU A 127 -13.53 -7.00 11.54
CA LEU A 127 -13.26 -7.59 12.85
C LEU A 127 -12.41 -8.86 12.74
N CYS A 128 -12.70 -9.74 11.79
CA CYS A 128 -11.89 -10.94 11.53
C CYS A 128 -10.45 -10.58 11.12
N ALA A 129 -10.27 -9.58 10.26
CA ALA A 129 -8.93 -9.13 9.85
C ALA A 129 -8.12 -8.58 11.03
N LEU A 130 -8.76 -7.78 11.90
CA LEU A 130 -8.15 -7.29 13.14
C LEU A 130 -7.70 -8.43 14.05
N LEU A 131 -8.57 -9.42 14.29
CA LEU A 131 -8.25 -10.60 15.10
C LEU A 131 -7.09 -11.40 14.50
N ALA A 132 -7.11 -11.64 13.18
CA ALA A 132 -6.04 -12.35 12.49
C ALA A 132 -4.69 -11.65 12.66
N VAL A 133 -4.65 -10.33 12.56
CA VAL A 133 -3.40 -9.56 12.73
C VAL A 133 -2.90 -9.59 14.17
N VAL A 134 -3.79 -9.50 15.16
CA VAL A 134 -3.41 -9.67 16.57
C VAL A 134 -2.76 -11.04 16.79
N LEU A 135 -3.37 -12.11 16.27
CA LEU A 135 -2.84 -13.47 16.37
C LEU A 135 -1.51 -13.67 15.61
N LEU A 136 -1.32 -13.00 14.48
CA LEU A 136 -0.04 -13.03 13.75
C LEU A 136 1.06 -12.21 14.45
N SER A 137 0.68 -11.28 15.32
CA SER A 137 1.59 -10.35 16.00
C SER A 137 2.02 -10.81 17.40
N THR A 138 1.56 -11.97 17.86
CA THR A 138 2.02 -12.65 19.10
C THR A 138 3.22 -13.54 18.83
#